data_AF-A0A9D7W6I8-F1
#
_entry.id   AF-A0A9D7W6I8-F1
#
_cell.length_a   1.000
_cell.length_b   1.000
_cell.length_c   1.000
_cell.angle_alpha   90.00
_cell.angle_beta   90.00
_cell.angle_gamma   90.00
#
_symmetry.space_group_name_H-M   'P 1'
#
loop_
_entity.id
_entity.type
_entity.pdbx_description
1 polymer ?
#
loop_
_entity_poly.entity_id
_entity_poly.type
_entity_poly.pdbx_seq_one_letter_code
_entity_poly.pdbx_strand_id
1 'polypeptide(L)' 'MNPKQLGAIRRAVIYAVVGYGGLAVINNSGLAPDRMWTIYLPLFVGVYFFARWADSKIEAFNQQRQEKESKS' A
#
# COMPACT_ATOMS: atom_id res chain seq x y z
N MET A 1 10.97 13.69 -15.27
CA MET A 1 11.07 13.52 -13.80
C MET A 1 12.11 12.46 -13.50
N ASN A 2 12.93 12.66 -12.46
CA ASN A 2 14.02 11.75 -12.12
C ASN A 2 13.45 10.40 -11.61
N PRO A 3 13.92 9.22 -12.07
CA PRO A 3 13.37 7.92 -11.67
C PRO A 3 13.34 7.68 -10.15
N LYS A 4 14.27 8.29 -9.40
CA LYS A 4 14.27 8.27 -7.93
C LYS A 4 13.07 9.01 -7.33
N GLN A 5 12.66 10.13 -7.93
CA GLN A 5 11.49 10.90 -7.49
C GLN A 5 10.19 10.17 -7.82
N LEU A 6 10.13 9.48 -8.95
CA LEU A 6 8.95 8.66 -9.31
C LEU A 6 8.75 7.51 -8.30
N GLY A 7 9.83 6.86 -7.87
CA GLY A 7 9.79 5.85 -6.81
C GLY A 7 9.36 6.42 -5.45
N ALA A 8 9.86 7.59 -5.08
CA ALA A 8 9.51 8.27 -3.83
C ALA A 8 8.04 8.72 -3.80
N ILE A 9 7.55 9.35 -4.87
CA ILE A 9 6.15 9.79 -4.99
C ILE A 9 5.21 8.59 -4.91
N ARG A 10 5.55 7.51 -5.61
CA ARG A 10 4.75 6.28 -5.57
C ARG A 10 4.66 5.69 -4.17
N ARG A 11 5.76 5.62 -3.41
CA ARG A 11 5.74 5.18 -2.00
C ARG A 11 4.92 6.11 -1.12
N ALA A 12 5.06 7.42 -1.29
CA ALA A 12 4.28 8.41 -0.56
C ALA A 12 2.78 8.25 -0.81
N VAL A 13 2.36 8.03 -2.05
CA VAL A 13 0.95 7.77 -2.41
C VAL A 13 0.44 6.48 -1.78
N ILE A 14 1.22 5.40 -1.81
CA ILE A 14 0.82 4.13 -1.18
C ILE A 14 0.61 4.33 0.33
N TYR A 15 1.55 4.97 1.03
CA TYR A 15 1.40 5.23 2.46
C TYR A 15 0.26 6.19 2.77
N ALA A 16 0.04 7.21 1.93
CA ALA A 16 -1.08 8.13 2.10
C ALA A 16 -2.43 7.42 1.96
N VAL A 17 -2.60 6.59 0.92
CA VAL A 17 -3.84 5.85 0.68
C VAL A 17 -4.09 4.81 1.78
N VAL A 18 -3.07 4.04 2.15
CA VAL A 18 -3.18 3.01 3.19
C VAL A 18 -3.45 3.64 4.57
N GLY A 19 -2.67 4.67 4.93
CA GLY A 19 -2.78 5.35 6.21
C GLY A 19 -4.11 6.09 6.36
N TYR A 20 -4.47 6.92 5.38
CA TYR A 20 -5.72 7.68 5.42
C TYR A 20 -6.95 6.79 5.26
N GLY A 21 -6.88 5.76 4.41
CA GLY A 21 -7.94 4.77 4.24
C GLY A 21 -8.24 4.01 5.53
N GLY A 22 -7.20 3.55 6.23
CA GLY A 22 -7.37 2.92 7.55
C GLY A 22 -7.98 3.86 8.58
N LEU A 23 -7.52 5.11 8.61
CA LEU A 23 -8.06 6.14 9.51
C LEU A 23 -9.56 6.40 9.26
N ALA A 24 -9.95 6.51 8.00
CA ALA A 24 -11.33 6.78 7.60
C ALA A 24 -12.29 5.63 7.98
N VAL A 25 -11.85 4.38 7.81
CA VAL A 25 -12.63 3.19 8.21
C VAL A 25 -12.83 3.16 9.72
N ILE A 26 -11.78 3.40 10.51
CA ILE A 26 -11.88 3.42 11.97
C ILE A 26 -12.81 4.55 12.42
N ASN A 27 -12.61 5.76 11.89
CA ASN A 27 -13.34 6.95 12.33
C ASN A 27 -14.84 6.90 11.98
N ASN A 28 -15.23 6.17 10.93
CA ASN A 28 -16.64 5.99 10.55
C ASN A 28 -17.28 4.71 11.11
N SER A 29 -16.52 3.89 11.84
CA SER A 29 -17.03 2.59 12.31
C SER A 29 -18.07 2.68 13.42
N GLY A 30 -18.15 3.81 14.14
CA GLY A 30 -19.04 3.97 15.29
C GLY A 30 -18.78 2.97 16.43
N LEU A 31 -17.66 2.26 16.39
CA LEU A 31 -17.34 1.25 17.40
C LEU A 31 -16.96 1.90 18.71
N ALA A 32 -17.55 1.39 19.79
CA ALA A 32 -17.12 1.71 21.13
C ALA A 32 -15.66 1.28 21.35
N PRO A 33 -14.86 2.02 22.15
CA PRO A 33 -13.42 1.78 22.32
C PRO A 33 -13.06 0.34 22.69
N ASP A 34 -13.90 -0.33 23.46
CA ASP A 34 -13.76 -1.72 23.92
C ASP A 34 -13.84 -2.75 22.77
N ARG A 35 -14.49 -2.40 21.66
CA ARG A 35 -14.67 -3.28 20.50
C ARG A 35 -13.79 -2.93 19.31
N MET A 36 -12.99 -1.86 19.39
CA MET A 36 -12.17 -1.40 18.26
C MET A 36 -11.16 -2.45 17.77
N TRP A 37 -10.73 -3.39 18.63
CA TRP A 37 -9.83 -4.49 18.24
C TRP A 37 -10.39 -5.33 17.08
N THR A 38 -11.72 -5.44 16.98
CA THR A 38 -12.41 -6.17 15.90
C THR A 38 -12.24 -5.50 14.53
N ILE A 39 -11.89 -4.20 14.50
CA ILE A 39 -11.49 -3.50 13.26
C ILE A 39 -9.98 -3.44 13.13
N TYR A 40 -9.25 -3.13 14.20
CA TYR A 40 -7.79 -3.02 14.12
C TYR A 40 -7.11 -4.30 13.64
N LEU A 41 -7.58 -5.46 14.10
CA LEU A 41 -6.97 -6.75 13.76
C LEU A 41 -7.13 -7.10 12.28
N PRO A 42 -8.35 -7.10 11.68
CA PRO A 42 -8.50 -7.29 10.23
C PRO A 42 -7.92 -6.13 9.42
N LEU A 43 -7.89 -4.91 9.93
CA LEU A 43 -7.19 -3.79 9.27
C LEU A 43 -5.69 -4.08 9.15
N PHE A 44 -5.05 -4.55 10.22
CA PHE A 44 -3.62 -4.91 10.19
C PHE A 44 -3.32 -6.02 9.18
N VAL A 45 -4.17 -7.04 9.15
CA VAL A 45 -4.08 -8.12 8.16
C VAL A 45 -4.26 -7.55 6.74
N GLY A 46 -5.27 -6.71 6.52
CA GLY A 46 -5.54 -6.06 5.25
C GLY A 46 -4.37 -5.21 4.77
N VAL A 47 -3.78 -4.40 5.65
CA VAL A 47 -2.59 -3.60 5.37
C VAL A 47 -1.40 -4.48 4.99
N TYR A 48 -1.16 -5.56 5.73
CA TYR A 48 -0.06 -6.48 5.45
C TYR A 48 -0.18 -7.11 4.05
N PHE A 49 -1.35 -7.66 3.72
CA PHE A 49 -1.58 -8.25 2.41
C PHE A 49 -1.55 -7.21 1.29
N PHE A 50 -2.08 -6.01 1.52
CA PHE A 50 -2.05 -4.92 0.55
C PHE A 50 -0.63 -4.44 0.28
N ALA A 51 0.19 -4.28 1.33
CA ALA A 51 1.61 -3.94 1.20
C ALA A 51 2.36 -5.02 0.42
N ARG A 52 2.17 -6.30 0.78
CA ARG A 52 2.83 -7.43 0.11
C ARG A 52 2.41 -7.55 -1.36
N TRP A 53 1.14 -7.31 -1.66
CA TRP A 53 0.63 -7.25 -3.03
C TRP A 53 1.23 -6.07 -3.79
N ALA A 54 1.26 -4.88 -3.19
CA ALA A 54 1.83 -3.69 -3.81
C ALA A 54 3.32 -3.90 -4.14
N ASP A 55 4.09 -4.49 -3.22
CA ASP A 55 5.49 -4.86 -3.45
C ASP A 55 5.67 -5.89 -4.57
N SER A 56 4.82 -6.93 -4.60
CA SER A 56 4.87 -7.93 -5.67
C SER A 56 4.58 -7.31 -7.05
N LYS A 57 3.67 -6.32 -7.11
CA LYS A 57 3.39 -5.55 -8.33
C LYS A 57 4.55 -4.61 -8.69
N ILE A 58 5.32 -4.11 -7.71
CA ILE A 58 6.56 -3.36 -7.95
C ILE A 58 7.60 -4.26 -8.63
N GLU A 59 7.85 -5.45 -8.09
CA GLU A 59 8.83 -6.40 -8.61
C GLU A 59 8.49 -6.84 -10.04
N ALA A 60 7.24 -7.23 -10.29
CA ALA A 60 6.78 -7.63 -11.61
C ALA A 60 6.93 -6.50 -12.65
N PHE A 61 6.65 -5.25 -12.27
CA PHE A 61 6.80 -4.11 -13.17
C PHE A 61 8.27 -3.81 -13.49
N ASN A 62 9.17 -3.97 -12.52
CA ASN A 62 10.61 -3.80 -12.73
C ASN A 62 11.19 -4.88 -13.64
N GLN A 63 10.78 -6.14 -13.49
CA GLN A 63 11.20 -7.23 -14.37
C GLN A 63 10.79 -7.01 -15.83
N GLN A 64 9.55 -6.58 -16.07
CA GLN A 64 9.09 -6.26 -17.43
C GLN A 64 9.90 -5.15 -18.10
N ARG A 65 10.36 -4.18 -17.30
CA ARG A 65 11.17 -3.07 -17.79
C ARG A 65 12.59 -3.53 -18.16
N GLN A 66 13.20 -4.39 -17.34
CA GLN A 66 14.52 -4.98 -17.62
C GLN A 66 14.50 -5.91 -18.84
N GLU A 67 13.43 -6.69 -19.04
CA GLU A 67 13.30 -7.56 -20.21
C GLU A 67 13.17 -6.75 -21.51
N LYS A 68 12.46 -5.61 -21.47
CA LYS A 68 12.36 -4.69 -22.62
C LYS A 68 13.69 -4.02 -22.97
N GLU A 69 14.48 -3.61 -21.96
CA GLU A 69 15.80 -3.00 -22.17
C GLU A 69 16.85 -4.03 -22.64
N SER A 70 16.71 -5.31 -22.28
CA SER A 70 17.58 -6.41 -22.73
C SER A 70 17.33 -6.86 -24.17
N LYS A 71 16.15 -6.61 -24.73
CA LYS A 71 15.75 -7.02 -26.09
C LYS A 71 15.85 -5.89 -27.13
N SER A 72 16.25 -4.68 -26.71
CA SER A 72 16.46 -3.51 -27.56
C SER A 72 17.95 -3.25 -27.80
#